data_AF-A0A7C3CZL4-F1
#
_entry.id   AF-A0A7C3CZL4-F1
#
_cell.length_a   1.000
_cell.length_b   1.000
_cell.length_c   1.000
_cell.angle_alpha   90.00
_cell.angle_beta   90.00
_cell.angle_gamma   90.00
#
_symmetry.space_group_name_H-M   'P 1'
#
loop_
_entity.id
_entity.type
_entity.pdbx_description
1 polymer ?
#
loop_
_entity_poly.entity_id
_entity_poly.type
_entity_poly.pdbx_seq_one_letter_code
_entity_poly.pdbx_strand_id
1 'polypeptide(L)'
;MKIPELLCPAGTYKNMQYAFAYGADAVYAGQPRYSLRVRNNDFNMENLRRGIDEAHRQNKKFYVASNISPHNSKLKTYLDDMTPIVEMQPDALIMADPGLIAMVREKWPEQTIHLSVQANTVNYAAVSFWQSIGLKRVILSRELSLDEIEEIKQRCPDVELEVFVHGALCIAYSGRCLLSGYF
;
A
#
# COMPACT_ATOMS: atom_id res chain seq x y z
N MET A 1 17.06 -6.70 -18.90
CA MET A 1 16.75 -6.37 -17.49
C MET A 1 15.36 -5.77 -17.43
N LYS A 2 14.51 -6.21 -16.49
CA LYS A 2 13.20 -5.58 -16.26
C LYS A 2 13.46 -4.32 -15.43
N ILE A 3 13.09 -3.15 -15.96
CA ILE A 3 13.21 -1.89 -15.22
C ILE A 3 12.19 -1.94 -14.07
N PRO A 4 12.58 -1.69 -12.81
CA PRO A 4 11.64 -1.62 -11.69
C PRO A 4 10.63 -0.49 -11.87
N GLU A 5 9.41 -0.69 -11.37
CA GLU A 5 8.39 0.37 -11.32
C GLU A 5 8.80 1.44 -10.30
N LEU A 6 8.82 2.71 -10.71
CA LEU A 6 9.03 3.83 -9.80
C LEU A 6 7.70 4.31 -9.21
N LEU A 7 7.45 3.95 -7.95
CA LEU A 7 6.29 4.41 -7.17
C LEU A 7 6.64 5.62 -6.31
N CYS A 8 5.86 6.70 -6.41
CA CYS A 8 6.03 7.90 -5.59
C CYS A 8 4.81 8.21 -4.70
N PRO A 9 5.00 8.73 -3.48
CA PRO A 9 3.90 9.29 -2.70
C PRO A 9 3.36 10.55 -3.39
N ALA A 10 2.07 10.58 -3.69
CA ALA A 10 1.44 11.80 -4.20
C ALA A 10 1.31 12.85 -3.11
N GLY A 11 0.58 12.55 -2.03
CA GLY A 11 0.26 13.50 -0.95
C GLY A 11 -0.70 14.61 -1.40
N THR A 12 -0.39 15.33 -2.47
CA THR A 12 -1.31 16.28 -3.10
C THR A 12 -1.51 16.00 -4.59
N TYR A 13 -2.63 16.46 -5.15
CA TYR A 13 -2.87 16.36 -6.60
C TYR A 13 -1.74 17.02 -7.40
N LYS A 14 -1.23 18.17 -6.95
CA LYS A 14 -0.12 18.88 -7.59
C LYS A 14 1.18 18.05 -7.56
N ASN A 15 1.49 17.43 -6.43
CA ASN A 15 2.68 16.58 -6.30
C ASN A 15 2.59 15.31 -7.14
N MET A 16 1.41 14.73 -7.33
CA MET A 16 1.20 13.65 -8.30
C MET A 16 1.62 14.09 -9.71
N GLN A 17 1.16 15.27 -10.15
CA GLN A 17 1.52 15.77 -11.48
C GLN A 17 3.04 15.94 -11.63
N TYR A 18 3.72 16.41 -10.59
CA TYR A 18 5.18 16.47 -10.60
C TYR A 18 5.82 15.07 -10.65
N ALA A 19 5.35 14.13 -9.83
CA ALA A 19 5.88 12.77 -9.85
C ALA A 19 5.81 12.16 -11.26
N PHE A 20 4.68 12.29 -11.95
CA PHE A 20 4.54 11.83 -13.33
C PHE A 20 5.43 12.60 -14.31
N ALA A 21 5.48 13.93 -14.21
CA ALA A 21 6.33 14.75 -15.08
C ALA A 21 7.83 14.43 -14.95
N TYR A 22 8.27 13.98 -13.76
CA TYR A 22 9.65 13.57 -13.49
C TYR A 22 9.89 12.06 -13.60
N GLY A 23 8.93 11.31 -14.17
CA GLY A 23 9.16 9.93 -14.61
C GLY A 23 8.69 8.83 -13.67
N ALA A 24 7.90 9.12 -12.62
CA ALA A 24 7.25 8.06 -11.85
C ALA A 24 6.32 7.22 -12.73
N ASP A 25 6.29 5.91 -12.50
CA ASP A 25 5.40 4.97 -13.18
C ASP A 25 4.06 4.82 -12.48
N ALA A 26 4.10 4.99 -11.17
CA ALA A 26 2.95 4.88 -10.29
C ALA A 26 3.00 5.96 -9.21
N VAL A 27 1.82 6.32 -8.70
CA VAL A 27 1.71 7.08 -7.44
C VAL A 27 0.80 6.36 -6.47
N TYR A 28 0.93 6.68 -5.18
CA TYR A 28 -0.09 6.35 -4.20
C TYR A 28 -0.59 7.58 -3.45
N ALA A 29 -1.88 7.58 -3.13
CA ALA A 29 -2.51 8.57 -2.27
C ALA A 29 -3.26 7.88 -1.12
N GLY A 30 -3.42 8.60 -0.01
CA GLY A 30 -4.19 8.09 1.12
C GLY A 30 -5.69 8.12 0.81
N GLN A 31 -6.40 7.06 1.17
CA GLN A 31 -7.84 7.16 1.31
C GLN A 31 -8.17 8.05 2.52
N PRO A 32 -9.13 8.99 2.39
CA PRO A 32 -9.70 9.66 3.56
C PRO A 32 -10.12 8.64 4.63
N ARG A 33 -9.94 8.97 5.92
CA ARG A 33 -10.33 8.16 7.09
C ARG A 33 -9.58 6.82 7.30
N TYR A 34 -8.98 6.23 6.27
CA TYR A 34 -8.38 4.88 6.30
C TYR A 34 -6.90 4.81 5.92
N SER A 35 -6.25 5.96 5.70
CA SER A 35 -4.79 6.05 5.55
C SER A 35 -4.10 6.55 6.82
N LEU A 36 -2.87 6.08 7.07
CA LEU A 36 -2.04 6.60 8.17
C LEU A 36 -1.44 7.99 7.90
N ARG A 37 -1.49 8.49 6.66
CA ARG A 37 -0.89 9.78 6.27
C ARG A 37 -1.91 10.85 5.86
N VAL A 38 -3.11 10.80 6.42
CA VAL A 38 -4.22 11.72 6.08
C VAL A 38 -3.89 13.20 6.32
N ARG A 39 -2.99 13.54 7.23
CA ARG A 39 -2.70 14.95 7.59
C ARG A 39 -2.04 15.76 6.46
N ASN A 40 -1.30 15.11 5.56
CA ASN A 40 -0.64 15.77 4.42
C ASN A 40 -1.25 15.29 3.09
N ASN A 41 -2.56 15.03 3.10
CA ASN A 41 -3.28 14.42 1.99
C ASN A 41 -4.45 15.31 1.55
N ASP A 42 -4.39 15.91 0.36
CA ASP A 42 -5.53 16.68 -0.20
C ASP A 42 -6.48 15.82 -1.06
N PHE A 43 -6.21 14.52 -1.16
CA PHE A 43 -7.03 13.56 -1.89
C PHE A 43 -8.32 13.23 -1.13
N ASN A 44 -9.32 14.11 -1.26
CA ASN A 44 -10.72 13.80 -1.02
C ASN A 44 -11.30 12.95 -2.18
N MET A 45 -12.60 12.63 -2.14
CA MET A 45 -13.24 11.80 -3.17
C MET A 45 -13.13 12.38 -4.59
N GLU A 46 -13.26 13.69 -4.73
CA GLU A 46 -13.16 14.38 -6.02
C GLU A 46 -11.73 14.32 -6.57
N ASN A 47 -10.74 14.65 -5.73
CA ASN A 47 -9.33 14.61 -6.10
C ASN A 47 -8.82 13.18 -6.35
N LEU A 48 -9.37 12.18 -5.65
CA LEU A 48 -9.07 10.77 -5.92
C LEU A 48 -9.54 10.37 -7.32
N ARG A 49 -10.82 10.63 -7.65
CA ARG A 49 -11.37 10.34 -8.98
C ARG A 49 -10.53 11.00 -10.05
N ARG A 50 -10.32 12.32 -9.91
CA ARG A 50 -9.53 13.11 -10.83
C ARG A 50 -8.09 12.59 -10.97
N GLY A 51 -7.47 12.16 -9.86
CA GLY A 51 -6.11 11.63 -9.83
C GLY A 51 -5.97 10.30 -10.55
N ILE A 52 -6.93 9.40 -10.34
CA ILE A 52 -6.98 8.10 -11.02
C ILE A 52 -7.19 8.29 -12.52
N ASP A 53 -8.17 9.10 -12.92
CA ASP A 53 -8.45 9.38 -14.34
C ASP A 53 -7.24 10.00 -15.05
N GLU A 54 -6.54 10.93 -14.39
CA GLU A 54 -5.30 11.54 -14.89
C GLU A 54 -4.19 10.52 -15.09
N ALA A 55 -3.97 9.65 -14.09
CA ALA A 55 -2.94 8.61 -14.17
C ALA A 55 -3.21 7.67 -15.34
N HIS A 56 -4.45 7.17 -15.47
CA HIS A 56 -4.85 6.26 -16.54
C HIS A 56 -4.71 6.89 -17.92
N ARG A 57 -5.08 8.17 -18.07
CA ARG A 57 -4.89 8.92 -19.32
C ARG A 57 -3.43 9.03 -19.76
N GLN A 58 -2.50 9.03 -18.81
CA GLN A 58 -1.07 9.04 -19.05
C GLN A 58 -0.45 7.62 -19.13
N ASN A 59 -1.27 6.55 -19.09
CA ASN A 59 -0.83 5.16 -18.95
C ASN A 59 0.06 4.92 -17.70
N LYS A 60 -0.21 5.66 -16.63
CA LYS A 60 0.42 5.54 -15.32
C LYS A 60 -0.52 4.88 -14.33
N LYS A 61 0.03 4.40 -13.21
CA LYS A 61 -0.72 3.66 -12.19
C LYS A 61 -1.07 4.53 -10.99
N PHE A 62 -2.25 4.31 -10.42
CA PHE A 62 -2.70 4.99 -9.21
C PHE A 62 -3.13 3.99 -8.14
N TYR A 63 -2.45 4.03 -7.00
CA TYR A 63 -2.74 3.17 -5.86
C TYR A 63 -3.38 3.96 -4.72
N VAL A 64 -4.34 3.34 -4.04
CA VAL A 64 -5.03 3.95 -2.90
C VAL A 64 -4.63 3.25 -1.61
N ALA A 65 -4.07 3.99 -0.66
CA ALA A 65 -3.68 3.45 0.63
C ALA A 65 -4.84 3.42 1.62
N SER A 66 -5.21 2.21 2.04
CA SER A 66 -6.15 1.89 3.12
C SER A 66 -5.43 1.00 4.15
N ASN A 67 -4.43 1.58 4.81
CA ASN A 67 -3.38 0.86 5.51
C ASN A 67 -3.34 1.07 7.03
N ILE A 68 -4.46 1.49 7.62
CA ILE A 68 -4.61 1.58 9.08
C ILE A 68 -4.73 0.19 9.72
N SER A 69 -4.47 0.13 11.02
CA SER A 69 -4.96 -0.94 11.91
C SER A 69 -6.22 -0.45 12.63
N PRO A 70 -7.42 -0.81 12.15
CA PRO A 70 -8.67 -0.26 12.69
C PRO A 70 -9.07 -0.90 14.03
N HIS A 71 -9.80 -0.14 14.85
CA HIS A 71 -10.65 -0.72 15.91
C HIS A 71 -12.04 -1.05 15.36
N ASN A 72 -12.78 -1.91 16.07
CA ASN A 72 -14.09 -2.46 15.66
C ASN A 72 -15.11 -1.42 15.15
N SER A 73 -15.09 -0.19 15.68
CA SER A 73 -16.01 0.87 15.24
C SER A 73 -15.84 1.22 13.75
N LYS A 74 -14.62 1.15 13.21
CA LYS A 74 -14.35 1.44 11.80
C LYS A 74 -14.82 0.31 10.87
N LEU A 75 -14.89 -0.93 11.34
CA LEU A 75 -15.32 -2.08 10.54
C LEU A 75 -16.76 -1.95 10.05
N LYS A 76 -17.64 -1.38 10.88
CA LYS A 76 -19.09 -1.25 10.62
C LYS A 76 -19.44 -0.50 9.34
N THR A 77 -18.58 0.43 8.92
CA THR A 77 -18.81 1.32 7.77
C THR A 77 -17.76 1.12 6.68
N TYR A 78 -16.81 0.20 6.88
CA TYR A 78 -15.64 0.10 6.03
C TYR A 78 -15.97 -0.26 4.59
N LEU A 79 -16.80 -1.29 4.38
CA LEU A 79 -17.16 -1.73 3.02
C LEU A 79 -18.04 -0.71 2.29
N ASP A 80 -18.83 0.09 3.01
CA ASP A 80 -19.63 1.15 2.42
C ASP A 80 -18.72 2.31 2.00
N ASP A 81 -17.81 2.73 2.88
CA ASP A 81 -16.81 3.77 2.61
C ASP A 81 -15.82 3.38 1.48
N MET A 82 -15.56 2.08 1.30
CA MET A 82 -14.71 1.55 0.22
C MET A 82 -15.44 1.40 -1.12
N THR A 83 -16.76 1.26 -1.12
CA THR A 83 -17.54 1.06 -2.37
C THR A 83 -17.25 2.14 -3.42
N PRO A 84 -17.38 3.45 -3.11
CA PRO A 84 -17.13 4.47 -4.11
C PRO A 84 -15.65 4.55 -4.52
N ILE A 85 -14.71 4.04 -3.70
CA ILE A 85 -13.28 3.98 -4.01
C ILE A 85 -13.01 2.89 -5.05
N VAL A 86 -13.55 1.69 -4.85
CA VAL A 86 -13.40 0.57 -5.80
C VAL A 86 -14.10 0.88 -7.13
N GLU A 87 -15.22 1.59 -7.11
CA GLU A 87 -15.89 2.12 -8.31
C GLU A 87 -15.06 3.19 -9.06
N MET A 88 -14.01 3.75 -8.45
CA MET A 88 -13.02 4.57 -9.16
C MET A 88 -11.98 3.73 -9.89
N GLN A 89 -11.96 2.42 -9.68
CA GLN A 89 -11.05 1.47 -10.30
C GLN A 89 -9.56 1.84 -10.11
N PRO A 90 -9.08 2.10 -8.87
CA PRO A 90 -7.65 2.24 -8.63
C PRO A 90 -6.93 0.94 -9.00
N ASP A 91 -5.71 1.06 -9.52
CA ASP A 91 -4.93 -0.10 -9.98
C ASP A 91 -4.62 -1.09 -8.84
N ALA A 92 -4.50 -0.59 -7.61
CA ALA A 92 -4.36 -1.41 -6.42
C ALA A 92 -4.78 -0.66 -5.14
N LEU A 93 -5.15 -1.43 -4.12
CA LEU A 93 -5.26 -0.96 -2.74
C LEU A 93 -4.00 -1.36 -1.95
N ILE A 94 -3.42 -0.42 -1.19
CA ILE A 94 -2.32 -0.70 -0.27
C ILE A 94 -2.91 -0.91 1.12
N MET A 95 -2.88 -2.15 1.63
CA MET A 95 -3.59 -2.55 2.85
C MET A 95 -2.70 -3.26 3.86
N ALA A 96 -3.00 -3.15 5.15
CA ALA A 96 -2.17 -3.69 6.23
C ALA A 96 -2.87 -4.75 7.09
N ASP A 97 -4.15 -4.53 7.39
CA ASP A 97 -4.90 -5.35 8.33
C ASP A 97 -5.44 -6.62 7.64
N PRO A 98 -5.13 -7.84 8.14
CA PRO A 98 -5.60 -9.08 7.53
C PRO A 98 -7.14 -9.19 7.47
N GLY A 99 -7.85 -8.67 8.47
CA GLY A 99 -9.31 -8.70 8.52
C GLY A 99 -9.94 -7.81 7.45
N LEU A 100 -9.46 -6.58 7.31
CA LEU A 100 -9.88 -5.70 6.22
C LEU A 100 -9.54 -6.26 4.85
N ILE A 101 -8.35 -6.86 4.69
CA ILE A 101 -7.93 -7.51 3.44
C ILE A 101 -8.92 -8.63 3.08
N ALA A 102 -9.26 -9.49 4.03
CA ALA A 102 -10.23 -10.56 3.82
C ALA A 102 -11.61 -10.00 3.38
N MET A 103 -12.12 -8.98 4.09
CA MET A 103 -13.40 -8.34 3.77
C MET A 103 -13.42 -7.72 2.36
N VAL A 104 -12.34 -7.03 1.94
CA VAL A 104 -12.24 -6.45 0.59
C VAL A 104 -12.21 -7.54 -0.46
N ARG A 105 -11.42 -8.59 -0.26
CA ARG A 105 -11.30 -9.69 -1.23
C ARG A 105 -12.61 -10.48 -1.38
N GLU A 106 -13.36 -10.64 -0.30
CA GLU A 106 -14.67 -11.29 -0.32
C GLU A 106 -15.67 -10.48 -1.14
N LYS A 107 -15.72 -9.15 -0.95
CA LYS A 107 -16.66 -8.27 -1.67
C LYS A 107 -16.23 -7.93 -3.10
N TRP A 108 -14.92 -7.78 -3.33
CA TRP A 108 -14.31 -7.37 -4.60
C TRP A 108 -13.09 -8.24 -4.93
N PRO A 109 -13.30 -9.49 -5.38
CA PRO A 109 -12.21 -10.44 -5.64
C PRO A 109 -11.22 -9.99 -6.72
N GLU A 110 -11.67 -9.16 -7.66
CA GLU A 110 -10.85 -8.62 -8.75
C GLU A 110 -10.00 -7.40 -8.33
N GLN A 111 -10.27 -6.79 -7.17
CA GLN A 111 -9.48 -5.66 -6.70
C GLN A 111 -8.09 -6.11 -6.28
N THR A 112 -7.06 -5.62 -6.97
CA THR A 112 -5.67 -5.91 -6.61
C THR A 112 -5.32 -5.28 -5.26
N ILE A 113 -4.64 -6.06 -4.42
CA ILE A 113 -4.17 -5.63 -3.10
C ILE A 113 -2.65 -5.80 -3.02
N HIS A 114 -1.98 -4.73 -2.62
CA HIS A 114 -0.57 -4.71 -2.23
C HIS A 114 -0.48 -4.68 -0.70
N LEU A 115 0.38 -5.53 -0.13
CA LEU A 115 0.58 -5.51 1.32
C LEU A 115 1.41 -4.30 1.73
N SER A 116 0.85 -3.48 2.61
CA SER A 116 1.52 -2.34 3.23
C SER A 116 2.70 -2.78 4.10
N VAL A 117 3.77 -1.99 4.10
CA VAL A 117 4.91 -2.12 5.03
C VAL A 117 4.49 -2.13 6.50
N GLN A 118 3.29 -1.62 6.84
CA GLN A 118 2.71 -1.71 8.19
C GLN A 118 2.50 -3.15 8.68
N ALA A 119 2.45 -4.13 7.78
CA ALA A 119 2.42 -5.54 8.13
C ALA A 119 3.79 -6.08 8.61
N ASN A 120 4.87 -5.28 8.53
CA ASN A 120 6.23 -5.62 8.96
C ASN A 120 6.70 -6.98 8.44
N THR A 121 6.56 -7.20 7.13
CA THR A 121 7.00 -8.45 6.50
C THR A 121 8.52 -8.42 6.31
N VAL A 122 9.21 -9.30 7.03
CA VAL A 122 10.69 -9.35 7.14
C VAL A 122 11.30 -10.68 6.67
N ASN A 123 10.50 -11.65 6.25
CA ASN A 123 11.02 -12.97 5.88
C ASN A 123 10.17 -13.63 4.79
N TYR A 124 10.75 -14.63 4.11
CA TYR A 124 10.12 -15.32 3.00
C TYR A 124 8.88 -16.10 3.43
N ALA A 125 8.84 -16.64 4.66
CA ALA A 125 7.70 -17.42 5.14
C ALA A 125 6.44 -16.55 5.26
N ALA A 126 6.59 -15.32 5.76
CA ALA A 126 5.52 -14.33 5.80
C ALA A 126 5.10 -13.90 4.38
N VAL A 127 6.05 -13.67 3.46
CA VAL A 127 5.72 -13.38 2.05
C VAL A 127 4.89 -14.52 1.43
N SER A 128 5.32 -15.77 1.61
CA SER A 128 4.58 -16.95 1.13
C SER A 128 3.19 -17.10 1.76
N PHE A 129 3.03 -16.72 3.04
CA PHE A 129 1.71 -16.66 3.67
C PHE A 129 0.79 -15.63 2.98
N TRP A 130 1.30 -14.43 2.74
CA TRP A 130 0.51 -13.40 2.05
C TRP A 130 0.19 -13.78 0.59
N GLN A 131 1.13 -14.46 -0.07
CA GLN A 131 0.90 -15.04 -1.40
C GLN A 131 -0.20 -16.09 -1.40
N SER A 132 -0.25 -16.99 -0.40
CA SER A 132 -1.23 -18.07 -0.34
C SER A 132 -2.65 -17.56 -0.14
N ILE A 133 -2.82 -16.41 0.50
CA ILE A 133 -4.11 -15.70 0.58
C ILE A 133 -4.38 -14.79 -0.64
N GLY A 134 -3.50 -14.84 -1.65
CA GLY A 134 -3.71 -14.27 -2.98
C GLY A 134 -3.20 -12.84 -3.19
N LEU A 135 -2.35 -12.30 -2.31
CA LEU A 135 -1.68 -11.01 -2.56
C LEU A 135 -0.59 -11.17 -3.62
N LYS A 136 -0.47 -10.17 -4.49
CA LYS A 136 0.46 -10.20 -5.63
C LYS A 136 1.73 -9.38 -5.41
N ARG A 137 1.66 -8.38 -4.53
CA ARG A 137 2.78 -7.51 -4.17
C ARG A 137 2.89 -7.36 -2.67
N VAL A 138 4.12 -7.43 -2.15
CA VAL A 138 4.44 -7.18 -0.75
C VAL A 138 5.44 -6.03 -0.64
N ILE A 139 5.07 -5.00 0.11
CA ILE A 139 5.97 -3.91 0.48
C ILE A 139 6.77 -4.37 1.71
N LEU A 140 8.06 -4.62 1.51
CA LEU A 140 8.93 -5.19 2.53
C LEU A 140 9.29 -4.19 3.64
N SER A 141 9.67 -4.72 4.80
CA SER A 141 10.24 -3.91 5.89
C SER A 141 11.50 -3.18 5.42
N ARG A 142 11.70 -1.97 5.96
CA ARG A 142 12.84 -1.09 5.63
C ARG A 142 14.15 -1.48 6.33
N GLU A 143 14.12 -2.52 7.16
CA GLU A 143 15.28 -3.00 7.92
C GLU A 143 16.03 -4.15 7.24
N LEU A 144 15.49 -4.68 6.14
CA LEU A 144 16.12 -5.77 5.41
C LEU A 144 17.32 -5.28 4.60
N SER A 145 18.39 -6.06 4.65
CA SER A 145 19.52 -5.95 3.75
C SER A 145 19.16 -6.42 2.33
N LEU A 146 20.00 -6.07 1.34
CA LEU A 146 19.81 -6.54 -0.03
C LEU A 146 19.92 -8.07 -0.13
N ASP A 147 20.80 -8.70 0.65
CA ASP A 147 20.98 -10.16 0.68
C ASP A 147 19.71 -10.85 1.19
N GLU A 148 19.07 -10.31 2.24
CA GLU A 148 17.79 -10.82 2.74
C GLU A 148 16.66 -10.64 1.73
N ILE A 149 16.60 -9.48 1.05
CA ILE A 149 15.62 -9.22 0.00
C ILE A 149 15.82 -10.19 -1.17
N GLU A 150 17.06 -10.46 -1.55
CA GLU A 150 17.40 -11.43 -2.59
C GLU A 150 16.94 -12.84 -2.20
N GLU A 151 17.21 -13.29 -0.97
CA GLU A 151 16.73 -14.59 -0.49
C GLU A 151 15.21 -14.68 -0.55
N ILE A 152 14.50 -13.66 -0.07
CA ILE A 152 13.03 -13.59 -0.15
C ILE A 152 12.59 -13.71 -1.61
N LYS A 153 13.24 -13.01 -2.53
CA LYS A 153 12.87 -13.04 -3.95
C LYS A 153 13.09 -14.42 -4.58
N GLN A 154 14.19 -15.09 -4.24
CA GLN A 154 14.50 -16.44 -4.72
C GLN A 154 13.49 -17.48 -4.18
N ARG A 155 13.06 -17.34 -2.93
CA ARG A 155 12.07 -18.23 -2.29
C ARG A 155 10.64 -17.96 -2.73
N CYS A 156 10.32 -16.71 -3.11
CA CYS A 156 8.99 -16.26 -3.52
C CYS A 156 9.04 -15.63 -4.93
N PRO A 157 9.35 -16.41 -5.99
CA PRO A 157 9.59 -15.87 -7.34
C PRO A 157 8.34 -15.23 -7.97
N ASP A 158 7.14 -15.68 -7.60
CA ASP A 158 5.88 -15.20 -8.19
C ASP A 158 5.27 -13.98 -7.48
N VAL A 159 5.89 -13.51 -6.40
CA VAL A 159 5.44 -12.31 -5.66
C VAL A 159 6.28 -11.11 -6.07
N GLU A 160 5.61 -9.99 -6.36
CA GLU A 160 6.28 -8.71 -6.55
C GLU A 160 6.74 -8.15 -5.19
N LEU A 161 8.00 -7.73 -5.11
CA LEU A 161 8.55 -7.12 -3.90
C LEU A 161 8.74 -5.63 -4.16
N GLU A 162 8.19 -4.81 -3.28
CA GLU A 162 8.38 -3.36 -3.28
C GLU A 162 9.29 -2.98 -2.11
N VAL A 163 10.29 -2.15 -2.39
CA VAL A 163 11.32 -1.73 -1.43
C VAL A 163 11.46 -0.20 -1.45
N PHE A 164 11.76 0.39 -0.30
CA PHE A 164 11.98 1.83 -0.21
C PHE A 164 13.42 2.18 -0.59
N VAL A 165 13.59 3.04 -1.58
CA VAL A 165 14.92 3.55 -2.00
C VAL A 165 15.27 4.90 -1.39
N HIS A 166 14.26 5.70 -1.00
CA HIS A 166 14.44 7.02 -0.41
C HIS A 166 13.24 7.36 0.50
N GLY A 167 13.49 8.02 1.62
CA GLY A 167 12.46 8.50 2.54
C GLY A 167 12.88 8.45 4.00
N ALA A 168 11.99 8.91 4.88
CA ALA A 168 12.24 8.88 6.32
C ALA A 168 12.31 7.43 6.84
N LEU A 169 13.36 7.14 7.62
CA LEU A 169 13.47 5.93 8.43
C LEU A 169 12.35 5.97 9.48
N CYS A 170 11.28 5.18 9.30
CA CYS A 170 10.43 4.84 10.44
C CYS A 170 11.06 3.68 11.19
N ILE A 171 11.08 3.77 12.52
CA ILE A 171 11.28 2.60 13.39
C ILE A 171 10.25 1.55 12.98
N ALA A 172 10.73 0.45 12.41
CA ALA A 172 9.97 -0.78 12.17
C ALA A 172 10.55 -1.93 13.01
N TYR A 173 11.31 -1.63 14.07
CA TYR A 173 11.98 -2.67 14.82
C TYR A 173 10.96 -3.53 15.59
N SER A 174 11.09 -4.84 15.38
CA SER A 174 10.45 -5.96 16.08
C SER A 174 10.53 -5.79 17.60
N GLY A 175 9.52 -5.11 18.12
CA GLY A 175 9.30 -4.89 19.52
C GLY A 175 8.01 -4.10 19.66
N ARG A 176 6.85 -4.77 19.58
CA ARG A 176 5.60 -4.19 20.12
C ARG A 176 5.66 -4.13 21.66
N CYS A 177 6.73 -3.55 22.21
CA CYS A 177 7.01 -3.41 23.64
C CYS A 177 7.53 -2.00 23.99
N LEU A 178 7.10 -0.96 23.28
CA LEU A 178 7.32 0.41 23.75
C LEU A 178 6.32 0.80 24.87
N LEU A 179 5.21 0.08 25.03
CA LEU A 179 4.18 0.35 26.05
C LEU A 179 4.22 -0.54 27.29
N SER A 180 5.02 -1.62 27.32
CA SER A 180 5.29 -2.35 28.58
C SER A 180 6.19 -1.55 29.54
N GLY A 181 6.57 -0.32 29.16
CA GLY A 181 7.42 0.58 29.95
C GLY A 181 6.80 1.96 30.23
N TYR A 182 5.52 2.17 29.89
CA TYR A 182 4.76 3.33 30.39
C TYR A 182 3.63 2.93 31.36
N PHE A 183 3.39 1.62 31.54
CA PHE A 183 2.67 0.98 32.64
C PHE A 183 3.32 -0.36 32.98
#